data_AF-W1WBV4-F1
#
_entry.id   AF-W1WBV4-F1
#
_cell.length_a   1.000
_cell.length_b   1.000
_cell.length_c   1.000
_cell.angle_alpha   90.00
_cell.angle_beta   90.00
_cell.angle_gamma   90.00
#
_symmetry.space_group_name_H-M   'P 1'
#
loop_
_entity.id
_entity.type
_entity.pdbx_description
1 polymer ?
#
loop_
_entity_poly.entity_id
_entity_poly.type
_entity_poly.pdbx_seq_one_letter_code
_entity_poly.pdbx_strand_id
1 'polypeptide(L)'
;GASTGSREALELRDGDKSRFLGKGVTKAVAAVNGPIAQALIGKDAKDQAGIDKIMIDLDGTENKSKFGANAILAVSLANAKAAAAAKGMPLYEHIAELNGTPGKYSMPVPMMNIINGGEHADNNVDIQEFMIQPVGAKTVKEAIRMGSEVFHHLAKVLKAKGMNTAVGDEGGYAPNLGSNAEALAVIAEAVKAAGYELGKDITLAMDCAASEFYKDGKYVLAGEGNKAFTSEEFTHFLEELTKQYPIVSIEDGLDESDWDGFAYQTKVLGDKIQLVGDDLFVTNTK
;
A
#
# COMPACT_ATOMS: atom_id res chain seq x y z
N GLY A 1 -2.78 7.16 -3.95
CA GLY A 1 -3.13 6.07 -4.88
C GLY A 1 -4.51 6.32 -5.43
N ALA A 2 -5.37 5.29 -5.40
CA ALA A 2 -6.82 5.44 -5.58
C ALA A 2 -7.45 6.00 -4.30
N SER A 3 -7.16 5.40 -3.14
CA SER A 3 -7.23 6.07 -1.84
C SER A 3 -5.97 6.93 -1.62
N THR A 4 -6.14 8.09 -1.01
CA THR A 4 -5.06 9.04 -0.71
C THR A 4 -5.28 9.70 0.63
N GLY A 5 -4.34 9.52 1.56
CA GLY A 5 -4.34 10.23 2.83
C GLY A 5 -4.36 11.74 2.62
N SER A 6 -5.13 12.46 3.46
CA SER A 6 -5.38 13.89 3.26
C SER A 6 -4.13 14.76 3.38
N ARG A 7 -3.07 14.21 3.98
CA ARG A 7 -1.79 14.85 4.24
C ARG A 7 -0.67 14.46 3.27
N GLU A 8 -0.98 13.65 2.26
CA GLU A 8 -0.02 13.31 1.20
C GLU A 8 0.54 14.55 0.48
N ALA A 9 1.74 14.41 -0.08
CA ALA A 9 2.29 15.44 -0.96
C ALA A 9 1.45 15.53 -2.25
N LEU A 10 1.21 16.75 -2.74
CA LEU A 10 0.19 16.98 -3.76
C LEU A 10 0.60 16.45 -5.13
N GLU A 11 -0.19 15.56 -5.72
CA GLU A 11 -0.11 15.21 -7.14
C GLU A 11 -0.69 16.35 -8.00
N LEU A 12 0.14 17.00 -8.83
CA LEU A 12 -0.34 18.09 -9.68
C LEU A 12 -1.00 17.56 -10.95
N ARG A 13 -2.32 17.76 -11.05
CA ARG A 13 -3.15 17.44 -12.22
C ARG A 13 -3.59 18.71 -12.96
N ASP A 14 -3.91 18.56 -14.25
CA ASP A 14 -4.24 19.66 -15.14
C ASP A 14 -5.61 20.27 -14.81
N GLY A 15 -6.59 19.43 -14.42
CA GLY A 15 -7.97 19.84 -14.17
C GLY A 15 -8.78 20.14 -15.44
N ASP A 16 -8.19 19.97 -16.61
CA ASP A 16 -8.85 20.16 -17.91
C ASP A 16 -9.80 19.00 -18.22
N LYS A 17 -11.09 19.20 -17.97
CA LYS A 17 -12.14 18.18 -18.20
C LYS A 17 -12.22 17.69 -19.64
N SER A 18 -11.70 18.45 -20.62
CA SER A 18 -11.67 18.02 -22.03
C SER A 18 -10.59 16.97 -22.32
N ARG A 19 -9.61 16.78 -21.42
CA ARG A 19 -8.49 15.85 -21.58
C ARG A 19 -8.41 14.88 -20.41
N PHE A 20 -8.52 13.58 -20.70
CA PHE A 20 -8.43 12.52 -19.68
C PHE A 20 -9.33 12.76 -18.46
N LEU A 21 -10.52 13.34 -18.67
CA LEU A 21 -11.47 13.68 -17.59
C LEU A 21 -10.85 14.59 -16.50
N GLY A 22 -9.92 15.48 -16.85
CA GLY A 22 -9.21 16.35 -15.90
C GLY A 22 -7.92 15.75 -15.35
N LYS A 23 -7.62 14.48 -15.63
CA LYS A 23 -6.49 13.73 -15.07
C LYS A 23 -5.15 13.91 -15.82
N GLY A 24 -5.08 14.83 -16.78
CA GLY A 24 -3.83 15.19 -17.45
C GLY A 24 -2.77 15.74 -16.48
N VAL A 25 -1.49 15.68 -16.85
CA VAL A 25 -0.34 16.12 -16.01
C VAL A 25 0.64 17.02 -16.76
N THR A 26 0.17 17.74 -17.78
CA THR A 26 1.03 18.62 -18.60
C THR A 26 1.66 19.76 -17.81
N LYS A 27 1.01 20.25 -16.74
CA LYS A 27 1.60 21.23 -15.82
C LYS A 27 2.83 20.69 -15.09
N ALA A 28 2.76 19.47 -14.55
CA ALA A 28 3.88 18.80 -13.90
C ALA A 28 5.04 18.55 -14.90
N VAL A 29 4.71 18.12 -16.12
CA VAL A 29 5.71 17.94 -17.21
C VAL A 29 6.38 19.27 -17.57
N ALA A 30 5.63 20.38 -17.62
CA ALA A 30 6.20 21.70 -17.87
C ALA A 30 7.13 22.15 -16.74
N ALA A 31 6.82 21.82 -15.47
CA ALA A 31 7.72 22.08 -14.35
C ALA A 31 9.05 21.31 -14.48
N VAL A 32 9.00 20.04 -14.88
CA VAL A 32 10.20 19.22 -15.16
C VAL A 32 11.04 19.83 -16.28
N ASN A 33 10.44 20.09 -17.44
CA ASN A 33 11.15 20.56 -18.64
C ASN A 33 11.60 22.03 -18.55
N GLY A 34 11.02 22.81 -17.66
CA GLY A 34 11.33 24.23 -17.47
C GLY A 34 12.19 24.45 -16.22
N PRO A 35 11.60 24.95 -15.13
CA PRO A 35 12.34 25.41 -13.95
C PRO A 35 13.23 24.33 -13.32
N ILE A 36 12.78 23.07 -13.23
CA ILE A 36 13.57 21.99 -12.64
C ILE A 36 14.79 21.68 -13.52
N ALA A 37 14.61 21.45 -14.82
CA ALA A 37 15.72 21.21 -15.74
C ALA A 37 16.75 22.35 -15.71
N GLN A 38 16.30 23.61 -15.75
CA GLN A 38 17.20 24.78 -15.69
C GLN A 38 18.03 24.82 -14.40
N ALA A 39 17.46 24.42 -13.26
CA ALA A 39 18.15 24.42 -11.97
C ALA A 39 19.16 23.29 -11.82
N LEU A 40 18.93 22.14 -12.47
CA LEU A 40 19.73 20.92 -12.28
C LEU A 40 20.80 20.69 -13.35
N ILE A 41 20.72 21.34 -14.52
CA ILE A 41 21.77 21.21 -15.56
C ILE A 41 23.14 21.65 -14.98
N GLY A 42 24.14 20.78 -15.15
CA GLY A 42 25.49 21.01 -14.66
C GLY A 42 25.71 20.67 -13.18
N LYS A 43 24.71 20.13 -12.48
CA LYS A 43 24.86 19.59 -11.11
C LYS A 43 25.37 18.14 -11.15
N ASP A 44 26.06 17.73 -10.09
CA ASP A 44 26.52 16.35 -9.94
C ASP A 44 25.35 15.46 -9.52
N ALA A 45 24.95 14.53 -10.39
CA ALA A 45 23.89 13.57 -10.12
C ALA A 45 24.19 12.65 -8.92
N LYS A 46 25.46 12.50 -8.52
CA LYS A 46 25.84 11.70 -7.34
C LYS A 46 25.43 12.34 -6.02
N ASP A 47 25.23 13.66 -5.99
CA ASP A 47 24.74 14.39 -4.82
C ASP A 47 23.21 14.37 -4.77
N GLN A 48 22.64 13.18 -4.54
CA GLN A 48 21.19 12.98 -4.53
C GLN A 48 20.48 13.95 -3.56
N ALA A 49 21.02 14.10 -2.34
CA ALA A 49 20.45 14.99 -1.33
C ALA A 49 20.48 16.47 -1.77
N GLY A 50 21.57 16.91 -2.41
CA GLY A 50 21.68 18.25 -2.98
C GLY A 50 20.68 18.48 -4.13
N ILE A 51 20.53 17.51 -5.03
CA ILE A 51 19.56 17.55 -6.14
C ILE A 51 18.12 17.65 -5.60
N ASP A 52 17.75 16.79 -4.64
CA ASP A 52 16.42 16.78 -4.03
C ASP A 52 16.16 18.09 -3.29
N LYS A 53 17.14 18.59 -2.53
CA LYS A 53 17.03 19.88 -1.84
C LYS A 53 16.82 21.05 -2.80
N ILE A 54 17.53 21.10 -3.92
CA ILE A 54 17.33 22.16 -4.93
C ILE A 54 15.88 22.15 -5.42
N MET A 55 15.31 20.98 -5.73
CA MET A 55 13.93 20.87 -6.20
C MET A 55 12.91 21.27 -5.13
N ILE A 56 13.11 20.83 -3.89
CA ILE A 56 12.24 21.17 -2.75
C ILE A 56 12.26 22.68 -2.48
N ASP A 57 13.45 23.28 -2.42
CA ASP A 57 13.60 24.73 -2.19
C ASP A 57 13.01 25.55 -3.35
N LEU A 58 13.14 25.07 -4.59
CA LEU A 58 12.62 25.74 -5.79
C LEU A 58 11.09 25.67 -5.91
N ASP A 59 10.49 24.55 -5.46
CA ASP A 59 9.04 24.47 -5.27
C ASP A 59 8.60 25.46 -4.17
N GLY A 60 9.26 25.39 -3.01
CA GLY A 60 9.08 26.34 -1.92
C GLY A 60 7.77 26.21 -1.15
N THR A 61 6.97 25.16 -1.39
CA THR A 61 5.76 24.86 -0.63
C THR A 61 5.94 23.59 0.21
N GLU A 62 5.20 23.50 1.32
CA GLU A 62 5.33 22.37 2.26
C GLU A 62 4.94 21.03 1.63
N ASN A 63 3.86 21.01 0.84
CA ASN A 63 3.29 19.82 0.22
C ASN A 63 3.66 19.67 -1.27
N LYS A 64 4.66 20.41 -1.76
CA LYS A 64 5.12 20.37 -3.16
C LYS A 64 4.06 20.80 -4.18
N SER A 65 3.09 21.63 -3.79
CA SER A 65 1.92 22.00 -4.61
C SER A 65 2.23 22.89 -5.81
N LYS A 66 3.41 23.53 -5.88
CA LYS A 66 3.76 24.42 -7.00
C LYS A 66 4.17 23.63 -8.24
N PHE A 67 5.00 22.60 -8.09
CA PHE A 67 5.43 21.73 -9.18
C PHE A 67 4.68 20.41 -9.22
N GLY A 68 4.10 20.00 -8.10
CA GLY A 68 3.57 18.67 -7.88
C GLY A 68 4.65 17.72 -7.37
N ALA A 69 4.30 16.91 -6.38
CA ALA A 69 5.14 15.84 -5.89
C ALA A 69 5.51 14.85 -7.01
N ASN A 70 4.60 14.61 -7.95
CA ASN A 70 4.82 13.79 -9.14
C ASN A 70 5.95 14.31 -10.05
N ALA A 71 6.10 15.64 -10.22
CA ALA A 71 7.21 16.21 -10.98
C ALA A 71 8.56 16.01 -10.26
N ILE A 72 8.60 16.33 -8.96
CA ILE A 72 9.82 16.27 -8.15
C ILE A 72 10.28 14.81 -8.00
N LEU A 73 9.37 13.89 -7.69
CA LEU A 73 9.66 12.47 -7.53
C LEU A 73 10.17 11.85 -8.83
N ALA A 74 9.58 12.19 -9.97
CA ALA A 74 10.01 11.68 -11.27
C ALA A 74 11.48 12.02 -11.56
N VAL A 75 11.89 13.27 -11.30
CA VAL A 75 13.26 13.73 -11.50
C VAL A 75 14.21 13.13 -10.45
N SER A 76 13.79 13.07 -9.18
CA SER A 76 14.56 12.47 -8.08
C SER A 76 14.94 11.01 -8.38
N LEU A 77 13.96 10.19 -8.79
CA LEU A 77 14.16 8.78 -9.14
C LEU A 77 15.00 8.61 -10.42
N ALA A 78 14.80 9.49 -11.42
CA ALA A 78 15.61 9.47 -12.64
C ALA A 78 17.08 9.82 -12.35
N ASN A 79 17.33 10.77 -11.46
CA ASN A 79 18.67 11.14 -11.01
C ASN A 79 19.39 9.96 -10.32
N ALA A 80 18.73 9.30 -9.37
CA ALA A 80 19.28 8.12 -8.69
C ALA A 80 19.62 6.99 -9.68
N LYS A 81 18.74 6.73 -10.65
CA LYS A 81 19.00 5.75 -11.72
C LYS A 81 20.20 6.13 -12.59
N ALA A 82 20.31 7.40 -12.98
CA ALA A 82 21.43 7.89 -13.78
C ALA A 82 22.76 7.79 -12.99
N ALA A 83 22.76 8.14 -11.71
CA ALA A 83 23.92 8.03 -10.84
C ALA A 83 24.38 6.57 -10.65
N ALA A 84 23.44 5.64 -10.43
CA ALA A 84 23.74 4.21 -10.36
C ALA A 84 24.35 3.68 -11.67
N ALA A 85 23.74 4.03 -12.81
CA ALA A 85 24.24 3.65 -14.14
C ALA A 85 25.63 4.22 -14.42
N ALA A 86 25.89 5.47 -14.06
CA ALA A 86 27.21 6.10 -14.21
C ALA A 86 28.29 5.46 -13.33
N LYS A 87 27.91 4.92 -12.16
CA LYS A 87 28.79 4.12 -11.28
C LYS A 87 29.00 2.69 -11.78
N GLY A 88 28.22 2.23 -12.76
CA GLY A 88 28.24 0.84 -13.22
C GLY A 88 27.71 -0.15 -12.19
N MET A 89 26.78 0.29 -11.32
CA MET A 89 26.24 -0.54 -10.23
C MET A 89 24.71 -0.68 -10.31
N PRO A 90 24.14 -1.76 -9.76
CA PRO A 90 22.69 -1.90 -9.61
C PRO A 90 22.07 -0.79 -8.76
N LEU A 91 20.83 -0.41 -9.07
CA LEU A 91 20.11 0.64 -8.34
C LEU A 91 19.95 0.34 -6.84
N TYR A 92 19.67 -0.91 -6.45
CA TYR A 92 19.50 -1.28 -5.04
C TYR A 92 20.79 -1.06 -4.23
N GLU A 93 21.96 -1.28 -4.83
CA GLU A 93 23.25 -1.00 -4.18
C GLU A 93 23.47 0.50 -4.03
N HIS A 94 23.14 1.27 -5.06
CA HIS A 94 23.22 2.72 -4.99
C HIS A 94 22.28 3.31 -3.92
N ILE A 95 21.05 2.81 -3.81
CA ILE A 95 20.11 3.22 -2.75
C ILE A 95 20.68 2.85 -1.37
N ALA A 96 21.30 1.68 -1.22
CA ALA A 96 21.95 1.30 0.03
C ALA A 96 23.12 2.23 0.41
N GLU A 97 23.90 2.72 -0.57
CA GLU A 97 24.90 3.76 -0.31
C GLU A 97 24.25 5.06 0.18
N LEU A 98 23.18 5.51 -0.47
CA LEU A 98 22.45 6.73 -0.10
C LEU A 98 21.84 6.62 1.31
N ASN A 99 21.36 5.43 1.67
CA ASN A 99 20.80 5.13 3.00
C ASN A 99 21.88 4.76 4.05
N GLY A 100 23.17 4.89 3.75
CA GLY A 100 24.25 4.59 4.70
C GLY A 100 24.33 3.12 5.13
N THR A 101 23.81 2.20 4.32
CA THR A 101 23.75 0.75 4.57
C THR A 101 24.41 -0.10 3.47
N PRO A 102 25.55 0.31 2.88
CA PRO A 102 26.17 -0.44 1.79
C PRO A 102 26.51 -1.88 2.21
N GLY A 103 26.31 -2.83 1.30
CA GLY A 103 26.55 -4.26 1.55
C GLY A 103 25.54 -4.95 2.47
N LYS A 104 24.55 -4.22 3.01
CA LYS A 104 23.49 -4.78 3.84
C LYS A 104 22.22 -4.92 3.01
N TYR A 105 21.94 -6.15 2.59
CA TYR A 105 20.78 -6.46 1.75
C TYR A 105 19.94 -7.56 2.39
N SER A 106 18.64 -7.48 2.16
CA SER A 106 17.68 -8.55 2.41
C SER A 106 16.68 -8.59 1.27
N MET A 107 16.16 -9.77 0.98
CA MET A 107 14.98 -9.87 0.13
C MET A 107 13.74 -9.75 1.02
N PRO A 108 12.75 -8.92 0.63
CA PRO A 108 11.55 -8.75 1.43
C PRO A 108 10.67 -10.00 1.39
N VAL A 109 9.91 -10.22 2.46
CA VAL A 109 8.73 -11.10 2.40
C VAL A 109 7.62 -10.31 1.72
N PRO A 110 7.10 -10.75 0.57
CA PRO A 110 6.06 -10.02 -0.12
C PRO A 110 4.73 -10.16 0.63
N MET A 111 4.04 -9.04 0.85
CA MET A 111 2.62 -9.01 1.15
C MET A 111 1.89 -8.95 -0.19
N MET A 112 1.14 -10.00 -0.52
CA MET A 112 0.52 -10.13 -1.83
C MET A 112 -0.98 -10.00 -1.70
N ASN A 113 -1.54 -8.88 -2.16
CA ASN A 113 -2.99 -8.70 -2.24
C ASN A 113 -3.60 -9.70 -3.23
N ILE A 114 -4.56 -10.50 -2.76
CA ILE A 114 -5.22 -11.55 -3.56
C ILE A 114 -6.75 -11.47 -3.54
N ILE A 115 -7.32 -10.67 -2.65
CA ILE A 115 -8.74 -10.28 -2.66
C ILE A 115 -8.81 -8.78 -2.39
N ASN A 116 -9.45 -8.05 -3.32
CA ASN A 116 -9.66 -6.62 -3.22
C ASN A 116 -11.08 -6.34 -2.69
N GLY A 117 -11.20 -5.33 -1.85
CA GLY A 117 -12.44 -4.69 -1.44
C GLY A 117 -12.27 -3.18 -1.45
N GLY A 118 -13.11 -2.47 -0.70
CA GLY A 118 -13.07 -1.01 -0.56
C GLY A 118 -13.09 -0.31 -1.92
N GLU A 119 -12.28 0.74 -2.07
CA GLU A 119 -12.16 1.52 -3.31
C GLU A 119 -11.44 0.77 -4.44
N HIS A 120 -10.77 -0.36 -4.14
CA HIS A 120 -10.01 -1.14 -5.12
C HIS A 120 -10.86 -2.19 -5.89
N ALA A 121 -12.15 -2.30 -5.57
CA ALA A 121 -13.06 -3.26 -6.20
C ALA A 121 -14.52 -2.80 -6.23
N ASP A 122 -15.22 -3.07 -7.33
CA ASP A 122 -16.68 -2.96 -7.42
C ASP A 122 -17.36 -4.21 -6.82
N ASN A 123 -17.30 -4.33 -5.49
CA ASN A 123 -17.93 -5.41 -4.72
C ASN A 123 -18.49 -4.91 -3.38
N ASN A 124 -18.91 -5.84 -2.52
CA ASN A 124 -19.49 -5.52 -1.20
C ASN A 124 -18.52 -5.78 -0.03
N VAL A 125 -17.20 -5.80 -0.28
CA VAL A 125 -16.20 -6.06 0.75
C VAL A 125 -15.69 -4.71 1.27
N ASP A 126 -15.79 -4.47 2.58
CA ASP A 126 -15.46 -3.15 3.15
C ASP A 126 -13.94 -2.94 3.33
N ILE A 127 -13.21 -3.96 3.78
CA ILE A 127 -11.74 -3.91 3.92
C ILE A 127 -11.10 -3.92 2.53
N GLN A 128 -10.12 -3.03 2.32
CA GLN A 128 -9.53 -2.77 1.01
C GLN A 128 -8.69 -3.93 0.48
N GLU A 129 -7.85 -4.55 1.32
CA GLU A 129 -6.92 -5.60 0.88
C GLU A 129 -6.84 -6.78 1.84
N PHE A 130 -6.89 -7.98 1.28
CA PHE A 130 -6.60 -9.22 2.00
C PHE A 130 -5.39 -9.88 1.36
N MET A 131 -4.30 -9.88 2.12
CA MET A 131 -2.99 -10.26 1.64
C MET A 131 -2.52 -11.59 2.23
N ILE A 132 -1.75 -12.33 1.43
CA ILE A 132 -0.97 -13.47 1.92
C ILE A 132 0.52 -13.11 2.01
N GLN A 133 1.20 -13.73 2.96
CA GLN A 133 2.63 -13.59 3.16
C GLN A 133 3.29 -14.97 3.21
N PRO A 134 4.12 -15.34 2.22
CA PRO A 134 4.80 -16.64 2.16
C PRO A 134 6.04 -16.70 3.05
N VAL A 135 5.82 -16.64 4.37
CA VAL A 135 6.86 -16.61 5.41
C VAL A 135 7.67 -17.92 5.51
N GLY A 136 7.13 -19.04 5.03
CA GLY A 136 7.83 -20.33 5.03
C GLY A 136 8.92 -20.45 3.94
N ALA A 137 8.89 -19.58 2.93
CA ALA A 137 9.78 -19.62 1.78
C ALA A 137 11.25 -19.38 2.17
N LYS A 138 12.18 -20.08 1.52
CA LYS A 138 13.63 -19.90 1.73
C LYS A 138 14.23 -18.82 0.82
N THR A 139 13.51 -18.42 -0.22
CA THR A 139 13.95 -17.41 -1.19
C THR A 139 12.77 -16.61 -1.69
N VAL A 140 13.00 -15.39 -2.19
CA VAL A 140 11.93 -14.59 -2.83
C VAL A 140 11.30 -15.32 -4.03
N LYS A 141 12.10 -16.11 -4.77
CA LYS A 141 11.61 -16.89 -5.90
C LYS A 141 10.60 -17.93 -5.46
N GLU A 142 10.87 -18.59 -4.34
CA GLU A 142 9.94 -19.54 -3.73
C GLU A 142 8.72 -18.82 -3.17
N ALA A 143 8.89 -17.69 -2.49
CA ALA A 143 7.79 -16.86 -2.00
C ALA A 143 6.81 -16.47 -3.13
N ILE A 144 7.33 -16.00 -4.26
CA ILE A 144 6.53 -15.65 -5.44
C ILE A 144 5.80 -16.87 -6.00
N ARG A 145 6.47 -18.03 -6.08
CA ARG A 145 5.83 -19.28 -6.51
C ARG A 145 4.68 -19.67 -5.58
N MET A 146 4.92 -19.67 -4.26
CA MET A 146 3.91 -20.01 -3.26
C MET A 146 2.68 -19.10 -3.40
N GLY A 147 2.90 -17.78 -3.47
CA GLY A 147 1.80 -16.83 -3.63
C GLY A 147 1.04 -17.00 -4.94
N SER A 148 1.73 -17.22 -6.06
CA SER A 148 1.10 -17.49 -7.36
C SER A 148 0.26 -18.77 -7.35
N GLU A 149 0.75 -19.84 -6.72
CA GLU A 149 0.00 -21.08 -6.58
C GLU A 149 -1.25 -20.89 -5.71
N VAL A 150 -1.15 -20.17 -4.59
CA VAL A 150 -2.31 -19.83 -3.75
C VAL A 150 -3.33 -18.99 -4.53
N PHE A 151 -2.89 -17.96 -5.26
CA PHE A 151 -3.75 -17.12 -6.09
C PHE A 151 -4.54 -17.95 -7.13
N HIS A 152 -3.87 -18.84 -7.86
CA HIS A 152 -4.56 -19.69 -8.84
C HIS A 152 -5.49 -20.73 -8.22
N HIS A 153 -5.22 -21.20 -7.01
CA HIS A 153 -6.15 -22.05 -6.26
C HIS A 153 -7.35 -21.26 -5.75
N LEU A 154 -7.14 -20.02 -5.30
CA LEU A 154 -8.22 -19.11 -4.90
C LEU A 154 -9.21 -18.90 -6.03
N ALA A 155 -8.74 -18.69 -7.26
CA ALA A 155 -9.62 -18.61 -8.44
C ALA A 155 -10.55 -19.83 -8.58
N LYS A 156 -10.03 -21.05 -8.30
CA LYS A 156 -10.82 -22.29 -8.38
C LYS A 156 -11.82 -22.37 -7.24
N VAL A 157 -11.42 -22.01 -6.02
CA VAL A 157 -12.29 -21.96 -4.83
C VAL A 157 -13.46 -21.00 -5.06
N LEU A 158 -13.17 -19.78 -5.51
CA LEU A 158 -14.19 -18.77 -5.82
C LEU A 158 -15.16 -19.27 -6.92
N LYS A 159 -14.63 -19.81 -8.03
CA LYS A 159 -15.47 -20.38 -9.10
C LYS A 159 -16.36 -21.52 -8.63
N ALA A 160 -15.84 -22.41 -7.78
CA ALA A 160 -16.60 -23.52 -7.23
C ALA A 160 -17.76 -23.05 -6.34
N LYS A 161 -17.63 -21.88 -5.71
CA LYS A 161 -18.67 -21.21 -4.93
C LYS A 161 -19.58 -20.29 -5.77
N GLY A 162 -19.37 -20.23 -7.09
CA GLY A 162 -20.15 -19.36 -7.99
C GLY A 162 -19.81 -17.88 -7.89
N MET A 163 -18.66 -17.53 -7.31
CA MET A 163 -18.22 -16.14 -7.10
C MET A 163 -17.45 -15.60 -8.30
N ASN A 164 -17.42 -14.26 -8.41
CA ASN A 164 -16.65 -13.55 -9.44
C ASN A 164 -15.14 -13.81 -9.30
N THR A 165 -14.44 -13.88 -10.44
CA THR A 165 -12.98 -13.98 -10.50
C THR A 165 -12.36 -12.94 -11.45
N ALA A 166 -13.11 -11.90 -11.79
CA ALA A 166 -12.52 -10.66 -12.27
C ALA A 166 -11.61 -10.08 -11.18
N VAL A 167 -10.62 -9.31 -11.62
CA VAL A 167 -9.64 -8.70 -10.73
C VAL A 167 -9.96 -7.22 -10.54
N GLY A 168 -9.64 -6.69 -9.37
CA GLY A 168 -9.67 -5.25 -9.10
C GLY A 168 -8.40 -4.55 -9.57
N ASP A 169 -8.19 -3.32 -9.10
CA ASP A 169 -7.11 -2.44 -9.56
C ASP A 169 -5.70 -3.02 -9.35
N GLU A 170 -5.54 -3.85 -8.32
CA GLU A 170 -4.24 -4.45 -7.94
C GLU A 170 -4.03 -5.88 -8.42
N GLY A 171 -4.99 -6.44 -9.17
CA GLY A 171 -4.89 -7.81 -9.67
C GLY A 171 -5.39 -8.90 -8.72
N GLY A 172 -5.73 -8.57 -7.47
CA GLY A 172 -6.48 -9.44 -6.57
C GLY A 172 -7.93 -9.63 -7.05
N TYR A 173 -8.58 -10.74 -6.66
CA TYR A 173 -9.96 -11.01 -7.08
C TYR A 173 -10.95 -10.08 -6.39
N ALA A 174 -12.03 -9.71 -7.08
CA ALA A 174 -13.12 -8.88 -6.56
C ALA A 174 -14.45 -9.65 -6.46
N PRO A 175 -14.56 -10.66 -5.58
CA PRO A 175 -15.81 -11.38 -5.34
C PRO A 175 -16.77 -10.56 -4.47
N ASN A 176 -18.07 -10.86 -4.56
CA ASN A 176 -18.99 -10.50 -3.48
C ASN A 176 -18.90 -11.57 -2.38
N LEU A 177 -18.82 -11.14 -1.13
CA LEU A 177 -18.67 -11.98 0.06
C LEU A 177 -19.68 -11.57 1.14
N GLY A 178 -20.11 -12.50 1.98
CA GLY A 178 -21.05 -12.23 3.06
C GLY A 178 -20.45 -11.53 4.28
N SER A 179 -19.11 -11.51 4.42
CA SER A 179 -18.40 -10.79 5.50
C SER A 179 -16.89 -10.70 5.21
N ASN A 180 -16.19 -9.82 5.95
CA ASN A 180 -14.73 -9.76 5.91
C ASN A 180 -14.09 -11.08 6.40
N ALA A 181 -14.71 -11.75 7.37
CA ALA A 181 -14.27 -13.07 7.82
C ALA A 181 -14.39 -14.15 6.74
N GLU A 182 -15.34 -14.03 5.80
CA GLU A 182 -15.47 -14.96 4.68
C GLU A 182 -14.31 -14.81 3.68
N ALA A 183 -13.79 -13.59 3.48
CA ALA A 183 -12.60 -13.35 2.66
C ALA A 183 -11.39 -14.15 3.19
N LEU A 184 -11.15 -14.06 4.49
CA LEU A 184 -10.09 -14.82 5.17
C LEU A 184 -10.32 -16.33 5.08
N ALA A 185 -11.58 -16.79 5.19
CA ALA A 185 -11.93 -18.20 5.10
C ALA A 185 -11.65 -18.79 3.70
N VAL A 186 -12.00 -18.08 2.63
CA VAL A 186 -11.74 -18.57 1.26
C VAL A 186 -10.25 -18.54 0.92
N ILE A 187 -9.49 -17.59 1.46
CA ILE A 187 -8.03 -17.57 1.37
C ILE A 187 -7.44 -18.78 2.09
N ALA A 188 -7.90 -19.10 3.30
CA ALA A 188 -7.45 -20.28 4.04
C ALA A 188 -7.72 -21.59 3.28
N GLU A 189 -8.89 -21.69 2.63
CA GLU A 189 -9.23 -22.82 1.75
C GLU A 189 -8.26 -22.91 0.56
N ALA A 190 -7.94 -21.78 -0.08
CA ALA A 190 -7.00 -21.71 -1.19
C ALA A 190 -5.55 -22.08 -0.80
N VAL A 191 -5.09 -21.60 0.35
CA VAL A 191 -3.77 -21.95 0.92
C VAL A 191 -3.66 -23.45 1.12
N LYS A 192 -4.67 -24.07 1.74
CA LYS A 192 -4.73 -25.52 1.92
C LYS A 192 -4.80 -26.27 0.59
N ALA A 193 -5.60 -25.80 -0.36
CA ALA A 193 -5.73 -26.41 -1.67
C ALA A 193 -4.43 -26.35 -2.49
N ALA A 194 -3.61 -25.32 -2.28
CA ALA A 194 -2.28 -25.18 -2.87
C ALA A 194 -1.21 -26.07 -2.19
N GLY A 195 -1.56 -26.75 -1.09
CA GLY A 195 -0.66 -27.66 -0.37
C GLY A 195 0.22 -26.99 0.68
N TYR A 196 -0.13 -25.77 1.12
CA TYR A 196 0.59 -25.02 2.15
C TYR A 196 -0.15 -25.02 3.49
N GLU A 197 0.60 -24.86 4.58
CA GLU A 197 0.08 -24.77 5.94
C GLU A 197 -0.12 -23.31 6.36
N LEU A 198 -1.37 -22.91 6.61
CA LEU A 198 -1.70 -21.57 7.09
C LEU A 198 -1.13 -21.33 8.50
N GLY A 199 -0.49 -20.18 8.72
CA GLY A 199 0.19 -19.80 9.96
C GLY A 199 1.64 -20.26 10.06
N LYS A 200 2.11 -21.12 9.14
CA LYS A 200 3.49 -21.63 9.11
C LYS A 200 4.18 -21.36 7.78
N ASP A 201 3.55 -21.74 6.68
CA ASP A 201 4.05 -21.48 5.33
C ASP A 201 3.54 -20.14 4.80
N ILE A 202 2.28 -19.83 5.11
CA ILE A 202 1.57 -18.62 4.69
C ILE A 202 0.92 -17.95 5.92
N THR A 203 1.26 -16.71 6.22
CA THR A 203 0.50 -15.84 7.16
C THR A 203 -0.37 -14.87 6.38
N LEU A 204 -1.25 -14.15 7.07
CA LEU A 204 -2.14 -13.16 6.48
C LEU A 204 -1.75 -11.75 6.91
N ALA A 205 -2.04 -10.79 6.04
CA ALA A 205 -2.01 -9.37 6.34
C ALA A 205 -3.28 -8.72 5.77
N MET A 206 -3.67 -7.58 6.31
CA MET A 206 -4.81 -6.81 5.81
C MET A 206 -4.43 -5.35 5.72
N ASP A 207 -4.90 -4.67 4.68
CA ASP A 207 -5.05 -3.22 4.68
C ASP A 207 -6.53 -2.91 4.80
N CYS A 208 -6.90 -2.32 5.93
CA CYS A 208 -8.27 -1.92 6.19
C CYS A 208 -8.66 -0.66 5.42
N ALA A 209 -7.73 0.28 5.19
CA ALA A 209 -8.03 1.63 4.72
C ALA A 209 -9.22 2.26 5.46
N ALA A 210 -9.21 2.18 6.80
CA ALA A 210 -10.41 2.42 7.60
C ALA A 210 -10.95 3.86 7.54
N SER A 211 -10.13 4.81 7.10
CA SER A 211 -10.54 6.18 6.77
C SER A 211 -11.71 6.22 5.77
N GLU A 212 -11.76 5.30 4.80
CA GLU A 212 -12.77 5.28 3.74
C GLU A 212 -14.18 4.91 4.25
N PHE A 213 -14.27 4.18 5.36
CA PHE A 213 -15.53 3.81 5.99
C PHE A 213 -15.72 4.41 7.39
N TYR A 214 -14.87 5.37 7.77
CA TYR A 214 -15.04 6.14 8.99
C TYR A 214 -15.99 7.31 8.75
N LYS A 215 -17.12 7.31 9.48
CA LYS A 215 -18.19 8.29 9.31
C LYS A 215 -18.82 8.64 10.64
N ASP A 216 -18.94 9.95 10.90
CA ASP A 216 -19.61 10.51 12.07
C ASP A 216 -19.10 9.92 13.40
N GLY A 217 -17.78 9.68 13.50
CA GLY A 217 -17.14 9.14 14.70
C GLY A 217 -17.21 7.61 14.85
N LYS A 218 -17.58 6.89 13.78
CA LYS A 218 -17.74 5.43 13.78
C LYS A 218 -17.21 4.78 12.52
N TYR A 219 -16.77 3.54 12.63
CA TYR A 219 -16.37 2.67 11.51
C TYR A 219 -17.59 1.90 11.01
N VAL A 220 -18.05 2.16 9.78
CA VAL A 220 -19.31 1.63 9.25
C VAL A 220 -19.07 0.61 8.13
N LEU A 221 -19.27 -0.67 8.45
CA LEU A 221 -19.12 -1.77 7.49
C LEU A 221 -20.45 -2.00 6.74
N ALA A 222 -20.57 -1.41 5.56
CA ALA A 222 -21.76 -1.50 4.72
C ALA A 222 -21.98 -2.93 4.19
N GLY A 223 -20.89 -3.60 3.78
CA GLY A 223 -20.86 -4.99 3.34
C GLY A 223 -21.34 -5.98 4.40
N GLU A 224 -21.19 -5.63 5.68
CA GLU A 224 -21.70 -6.42 6.81
C GLU A 224 -23.04 -5.93 7.37
N GLY A 225 -23.85 -5.25 6.56
CA GLY A 225 -25.20 -4.82 6.95
C GLY A 225 -25.22 -3.51 7.75
N ASN A 226 -24.29 -2.60 7.47
CA ASN A 226 -24.11 -1.31 8.14
C ASN A 226 -23.82 -1.44 9.65
N LYS A 227 -23.04 -2.45 10.04
CA LYS A 227 -22.52 -2.51 11.41
C LYS A 227 -21.64 -1.29 11.65
N ALA A 228 -21.85 -0.62 12.78
CA ALA A 228 -21.13 0.58 13.14
C ALA A 228 -20.41 0.37 14.46
N PHE A 229 -19.11 0.66 14.48
CA PHE A 229 -18.23 0.45 15.62
C PHE A 229 -17.63 1.77 16.08
N THR A 230 -17.46 1.94 17.40
CA THR A 230 -16.46 2.88 17.94
C THR A 230 -15.04 2.37 17.67
N SER A 231 -14.02 3.20 17.89
CA SER A 231 -12.61 2.82 17.71
C SER A 231 -12.19 1.61 18.54
N GLU A 232 -12.64 1.53 19.81
CA GLU A 232 -12.36 0.39 20.69
C GLU A 232 -13.10 -0.87 20.21
N GLU A 233 -14.37 -0.75 19.83
CA GLU A 233 -15.14 -1.89 19.32
C GLU A 233 -14.58 -2.40 17.99
N PHE A 234 -14.12 -1.53 17.10
CA PHE A 234 -13.49 -1.93 15.84
C PHE A 234 -12.12 -2.58 16.07
N THR A 235 -11.34 -2.06 17.01
CA THR A 235 -10.10 -2.71 17.48
C THR A 235 -10.36 -4.14 17.95
N HIS A 236 -11.40 -4.35 18.76
CA HIS A 236 -11.75 -5.70 19.22
C HIS A 236 -12.34 -6.57 18.12
N PHE A 237 -13.07 -6.01 17.16
CA PHE A 237 -13.49 -6.74 15.97
C PHE A 237 -12.27 -7.29 15.20
N LEU A 238 -11.24 -6.46 14.96
CA LEU A 238 -9.99 -6.89 14.34
C LEU A 238 -9.23 -7.90 15.21
N GLU A 239 -9.20 -7.70 16.53
CA GLU A 239 -8.61 -8.66 17.48
C GLU A 239 -9.25 -10.06 17.35
N GLU A 240 -10.58 -10.13 17.27
CA GLU A 240 -11.27 -11.41 17.10
C GLU A 240 -10.96 -12.09 15.76
N LEU A 241 -10.68 -11.34 14.69
CA LEU A 241 -10.18 -11.91 13.44
C LEU A 241 -8.78 -12.52 13.62
N THR A 242 -7.88 -11.84 14.34
CA THR A 242 -6.51 -12.35 14.61
C THR A 242 -6.49 -13.60 15.49
N LYS A 243 -7.54 -13.83 16.30
CA LYS A 243 -7.69 -15.07 17.09
C LYS A 243 -8.12 -16.26 16.22
N GLN A 244 -8.81 -16.00 15.12
CA GLN A 244 -9.35 -17.01 14.22
C GLN A 244 -8.41 -17.34 13.06
N TYR A 245 -7.66 -16.34 12.59
CA TYR A 245 -6.75 -16.46 11.45
C TYR A 245 -5.36 -15.94 11.81
N PRO A 246 -4.28 -16.49 11.25
CA PRO A 246 -2.91 -16.06 11.54
C PRO A 246 -2.56 -14.77 10.78
N ILE A 247 -3.30 -13.71 11.12
CA ILE A 247 -3.03 -12.33 10.70
C ILE A 247 -1.86 -11.86 11.54
N VAL A 248 -0.82 -11.34 10.89
CA VAL A 248 0.38 -10.84 11.56
C VAL A 248 0.66 -9.37 11.27
N SER A 249 -0.08 -8.77 10.34
CA SER A 249 -0.01 -7.34 10.00
C SER A 249 -1.39 -6.78 9.69
N ILE A 250 -1.68 -5.60 10.23
CA ILE A 250 -2.88 -4.81 9.94
C ILE A 250 -2.41 -3.40 9.61
N GLU A 251 -2.75 -2.95 8.41
CA GLU A 251 -2.52 -1.60 7.91
C GLU A 251 -3.81 -0.79 7.99
N ASP A 252 -3.67 0.48 8.40
CA ASP A 252 -4.75 1.46 8.56
C ASP A 252 -6.03 0.89 9.17
N GLY A 253 -5.84 0.19 10.29
CA GLY A 253 -6.93 -0.41 11.06
C GLY A 253 -7.87 0.62 11.69
N LEU A 254 -7.56 1.91 11.61
CA LEU A 254 -8.36 3.04 12.10
C LEU A 254 -8.15 4.26 11.18
N ASP A 255 -8.99 5.27 11.32
CA ASP A 255 -8.98 6.50 10.51
C ASP A 255 -7.70 7.32 10.73
N GLU A 256 -7.19 7.97 9.68
CA GLU A 256 -5.95 8.76 9.70
C GLU A 256 -5.90 9.89 10.76
N SER A 257 -7.07 10.32 11.26
CA SER A 257 -7.21 11.34 12.31
C SER A 257 -7.53 10.77 13.69
N ASP A 258 -7.77 9.46 13.82
CA ASP A 258 -8.11 8.79 15.09
C ASP A 258 -6.86 8.35 15.88
N TRP A 259 -6.06 9.32 16.28
CA TRP A 259 -4.80 9.08 17.01
C TRP A 259 -5.00 8.38 18.36
N ASP A 260 -6.06 8.73 19.10
CA ASP A 260 -6.40 8.09 20.37
C ASP A 260 -6.82 6.63 20.14
N GLY A 261 -7.59 6.36 19.09
CA GLY A 261 -7.91 5.01 18.65
C GLY A 261 -6.66 4.22 18.26
N PHE A 262 -5.75 4.77 17.46
CA PHE A 262 -4.50 4.09 17.09
C PHE A 262 -3.62 3.79 18.31
N ALA A 263 -3.54 4.71 19.27
CA ALA A 263 -2.83 4.47 20.52
C ALA A 263 -3.47 3.32 21.32
N TYR A 264 -4.80 3.24 21.34
CA TYR A 264 -5.54 2.13 21.93
C TYR A 264 -5.29 0.80 21.20
N GLN A 265 -5.41 0.79 19.87
CA GLN A 265 -5.16 -0.39 19.04
C GLN A 265 -3.73 -0.90 19.24
N THR A 266 -2.75 0.00 19.28
CA THR A 266 -1.35 -0.32 19.57
C THR A 266 -1.19 -0.96 20.95
N LYS A 267 -1.87 -0.44 21.98
CA LYS A 267 -1.86 -1.03 23.32
C LYS A 267 -2.48 -2.44 23.35
N VAL A 268 -3.50 -2.71 22.55
CA VAL A 268 -4.21 -4.01 22.54
C VAL A 268 -3.49 -5.06 21.69
N LEU A 269 -3.01 -4.67 20.50
CA LEU A 269 -2.52 -5.60 19.47
C LEU A 269 -1.00 -5.51 19.19
N GLY A 270 -0.37 -4.38 19.50
CA GLY A 270 0.99 -4.04 19.02
C GLY A 270 2.11 -4.96 19.53
N ASP A 271 1.89 -5.71 20.61
CA ASP A 271 2.85 -6.70 21.10
C ASP A 271 2.90 -7.98 20.23
N LYS A 272 1.90 -8.21 19.38
CA LYS A 272 1.73 -9.46 18.63
C LYS A 272 1.52 -9.27 17.13
N ILE A 273 0.90 -8.16 16.76
CA ILE A 273 0.50 -7.84 15.39
C ILE A 273 1.27 -6.59 14.97
N GLN A 274 1.86 -6.64 13.77
CA GLN A 274 2.42 -5.45 13.14
C GLN A 274 1.26 -4.49 12.82
N LEU A 275 1.31 -3.28 13.34
CA LEU A 275 0.37 -2.22 13.00
C LEU A 275 1.08 -1.22 12.09
N VAL A 276 0.59 -1.10 10.86
CA VAL A 276 1.16 -0.24 9.82
C VAL A 276 0.25 0.98 9.69
N GLY A 277 0.84 2.17 9.67
CA GLY A 277 0.14 3.39 9.30
C GLY A 277 0.55 3.80 7.89
N ASP A 278 -0.41 3.88 6.98
CA ASP A 278 -0.25 4.44 5.63
C ASP A 278 -0.78 5.87 5.60
N ASP A 279 -2.09 6.09 5.53
CA ASP A 279 -2.72 7.42 5.62
C ASP A 279 -2.42 8.10 6.96
N LEU A 280 -2.20 7.32 8.02
CA LEU A 280 -1.81 7.85 9.32
C LEU A 280 -0.49 8.62 9.26
N PHE A 281 0.49 8.16 8.47
CA PHE A 281 1.83 8.74 8.42
C PHE A 281 2.17 9.40 7.09
N VAL A 282 1.52 9.03 5.98
CA VAL A 282 1.71 9.54 4.60
C VAL A 282 3.17 9.68 4.19
N THR A 283 4.04 8.79 4.70
CA THR A 283 5.51 8.87 4.56
C THR A 283 6.08 10.26 4.91
N ASN A 284 5.50 10.93 5.91
CA ASN A 284 5.92 12.24 6.39
C ASN A 284 6.63 12.10 7.74
N THR A 285 7.81 12.72 7.87
CA THR A 285 8.63 12.63 9.08
C THR A 285 8.17 13.54 10.22
N LYS A 286 7.17 14.40 9.98
CA LYS A 286 6.67 15.39 10.94
C LYS A 286 5.50 14.86 11.77
#